data_AF-A0A962AVX9-F1
#
_entry.id   AF-A0A962AVX9-F1
#
_cell.length_a   1.000
_cell.length_b   1.000
_cell.length_c   1.000
_cell.angle_alpha   90.00
_cell.angle_beta   90.00
_cell.angle_gamma   90.00
#
_symmetry.space_group_name_H-M   'P 1'
#
loop_
_entity.id
_entity.type
_entity.pdbx_description
1 polymer ?
#
loop_
_entity_poly.entity_id
_entity_poly.type
_entity_poly.pdbx_seq_one_letter_code
_entity_poly.pdbx_strand_id
1 'polypeptide(L)'
;MRLAERPAGRTFVCETPPPKGDDAALRELMLGEPYFQDRARLLGLDLSQARLSPRTLRLKLWLVIHQLLKELADKHGAGYVEAPEAAIDPDGFLKPEFWERDVGHGNSRYGHLLLDTVLRAMHR
;
A
#
# COMPACT_ATOMS: atom_id res chain seq x y z
N MET A 1 -4.99 22.87 16.02
CA MET A 1 -4.36 22.02 17.05
C MET A 1 -3.26 21.21 16.38
N ARG A 2 -2.00 21.37 16.80
CA ARG A 2 -0.88 20.63 16.19
C ARG A 2 -0.74 19.26 16.84
N LEU A 3 -0.32 18.24 16.07
CA LEU A 3 -0.05 16.89 16.60
C LEU A 3 0.94 16.92 17.78
N ALA A 4 1.89 17.86 17.77
CA ALA A 4 2.88 18.07 18.83
C ALA A 4 2.30 18.60 20.16
N GLU A 5 1.06 19.11 20.16
CA GLU A 5 0.41 19.70 21.35
C GLU A 5 -0.56 18.71 22.02
N ARG A 6 -0.71 17.49 21.48
CA ARG A 6 -1.57 16.47 22.06
C ARG A 6 -0.82 15.69 23.15
N PRO A 7 -1.49 15.28 24.24
CA PRO A 7 -0.91 14.35 25.20
C PRO A 7 -0.41 13.09 24.47
N ALA A 8 0.67 12.49 24.98
CA ALA A 8 1.33 11.33 24.38
C ALA A 8 0.31 10.21 24.11
N GLY A 9 -0.02 10.01 22.84
CA GLY A 9 -0.84 8.90 22.36
C GLY A 9 0.05 7.74 21.93
N ARG A 10 -0.53 6.54 21.82
CA ARG A 10 0.14 5.41 21.15
C ARG A 10 0.29 5.73 19.67
N THR A 11 1.51 5.68 19.16
CA THR A 11 1.82 5.85 17.73
C THR A 11 1.89 4.48 17.08
N PHE A 12 1.24 4.33 15.92
CA PHE A 12 1.31 3.13 15.11
C PHE A 12 1.77 3.46 13.69
N VAL A 13 2.70 2.67 13.17
CA VAL A 13 3.03 2.63 11.74
C VAL A 13 2.14 1.56 11.12
N CYS A 14 1.36 1.93 10.10
CA CYS A 14 0.47 1.01 9.40
C CYS A 14 1.10 0.58 8.09
N GLU A 15 1.10 -0.72 7.83
CA GLU A 15 1.47 -1.29 6.56
C GLU A 15 0.55 -0.76 5.45
N THR A 16 1.14 -0.39 4.31
CA THR A 16 0.36 0.05 3.14
C THR A 16 -0.31 -1.17 2.50
N PRO A 17 -1.37 -0.99 1.71
CA PRO A 17 -1.92 -2.10 0.93
C PRO A 17 -0.81 -2.85 0.18
N PRO A 18 -0.86 -4.20 0.10
CA PRO A 18 0.01 -4.96 -0.78
C PRO A 18 -0.16 -4.50 -2.23
N PRO A 19 0.83 -4.75 -3.10
CA PRO A 19 0.69 -4.40 -4.51
C PRO A 19 -0.45 -5.17 -5.18
N LYS A 20 -0.99 -4.60 -6.25
CA LYS A 20 -1.96 -5.27 -7.13
C LYS A 20 -1.25 -6.31 -7.99
N GLY A 21 -1.80 -7.53 -8.05
CA GLY A 21 -1.17 -8.67 -8.72
C GLY A 21 -1.34 -8.74 -10.24
N ASP A 22 -2.27 -7.96 -10.81
CA ASP A 22 -2.64 -8.03 -12.23
C ASP A 22 -1.96 -6.93 -13.06
N ASP A 23 -1.06 -7.32 -13.95
CA ASP A 23 -0.32 -6.39 -14.81
C ASP A 23 -1.21 -5.76 -15.90
N ALA A 24 -2.24 -6.44 -16.39
CA ALA A 24 -3.15 -5.88 -17.38
C ALA A 24 -4.01 -4.78 -16.75
N ALA A 25 -4.62 -5.07 -15.61
CA ALA A 25 -5.41 -4.08 -14.88
C ALA A 25 -4.57 -2.88 -14.41
N LEU A 26 -3.31 -3.10 -14.01
CA LEU A 26 -2.40 -2.01 -13.67
C LEU A 26 -2.11 -1.08 -14.83
N ARG A 27 -1.97 -1.59 -16.06
CA ARG A 27 -1.80 -0.72 -17.24
C ARG A 27 -3.03 0.14 -17.48
N GLU A 28 -4.22 -0.43 -17.37
CA GLU A 28 -5.47 0.33 -17.49
C GLU A 28 -5.59 1.43 -16.42
N LEU A 29 -5.21 1.12 -15.18
CA LEU A 29 -5.17 2.12 -14.10
C LEU A 29 -4.16 3.24 -14.39
N MET A 30 -2.96 2.90 -14.86
CA MET A 30 -1.93 3.88 -15.24
C MET A 30 -2.40 4.79 -16.39
N LEU A 31 -3.15 4.26 -17.35
CA LEU A 31 -3.74 5.05 -18.44
C LEU A 31 -4.78 6.05 -17.91
N GLY A 32 -5.40 5.81 -16.76
CA GLY A 32 -6.33 6.73 -16.10
C GLY A 32 -5.66 7.83 -15.28
N GLU A 33 -4.34 7.78 -15.08
CA GLU A 33 -3.64 8.63 -14.12
C GLU A 33 -2.67 9.64 -14.78
N PRO A 34 -2.88 10.96 -14.58
CA PRO A 34 -2.03 12.00 -15.18
C PRO A 34 -0.53 11.84 -14.89
N TYR A 35 -0.20 11.39 -13.67
CA TYR A 35 1.19 11.17 -13.27
C TYR A 35 1.93 10.22 -14.21
N PHE A 36 1.32 9.07 -14.54
CA PHE A 36 1.96 8.09 -15.41
C PHE A 36 1.96 8.56 -16.87
N GLN A 37 0.88 9.21 -17.31
CA GLN A 37 0.80 9.78 -18.67
C GLN A 37 1.91 10.81 -18.93
N ASP A 38 2.11 11.74 -17.99
CA ASP A 38 3.13 12.77 -18.10
C ASP A 38 4.54 12.18 -18.06
N ARG A 39 4.78 11.19 -17.18
CA ARG A 39 6.06 10.46 -17.15
C ARG A 39 6.35 9.73 -18.45
N ALA A 40 5.34 9.08 -19.04
CA ALA A 40 5.50 8.39 -20.31
C ALA A 40 5.80 9.34 -21.47
N ARG A 41 5.10 10.48 -21.53
CA ARG A 41 5.37 11.55 -22.52
C ARG A 41 6.81 12.05 -22.40
N LEU A 42 7.30 12.29 -21.19
CA LEU A 42 8.67 12.74 -20.94
C LEU A 42 9.72 11.71 -21.36
N LEU A 43 9.41 10.43 -21.25
CA LEU A 43 10.32 9.33 -21.56
C LEU A 43 10.17 8.79 -22.99
N GLY A 44 9.22 9.32 -23.78
CA GLY A 44 8.90 8.80 -25.11
C GLY A 44 8.37 7.36 -25.09
N LEU A 45 7.67 6.97 -24.02
CA LEU A 45 7.13 5.63 -23.82
C LEU A 45 5.64 5.56 -24.16
N ASP A 46 5.23 4.45 -24.75
CA ASP A 46 3.82 4.06 -24.85
C ASP A 46 3.43 3.29 -23.57
N LEU A 47 2.55 3.88 -22.74
CA LEU A 47 2.07 3.25 -21.51
C LEU A 47 1.31 1.94 -21.76
N SER A 48 0.57 1.85 -22.87
CA SER A 48 -0.21 0.65 -23.18
C SER A 48 0.71 -0.57 -23.42
N GLN A 49 1.95 -0.30 -23.87
CA GLN A 49 2.98 -1.30 -24.13
C GLN A 49 4.09 -1.31 -23.07
N ALA A 50 3.94 -0.53 -21.99
CA ALA A 50 4.95 -0.44 -20.96
C ALA A 50 5.16 -1.81 -20.30
N ARG A 51 6.43 -2.24 -20.27
CA ARG A 51 6.84 -3.42 -19.53
C ARG A 51 6.89 -3.07 -18.05
N LEU A 52 5.95 -3.63 -17.28
CA LEU A 52 5.96 -3.53 -15.83
C LEU A 52 7.05 -4.44 -15.25
N SER A 53 7.61 -4.02 -14.13
CA SER A 53 8.43 -4.90 -13.29
C SER A 53 7.61 -6.13 -12.90
N PRO A 54 8.22 -7.34 -12.88
CA PRO A 54 7.49 -8.56 -12.55
C PRO A 54 6.69 -8.43 -11.25
N ARG A 55 5.45 -8.93 -11.20
CA ARG A 55 4.59 -8.86 -10.00
C ARG A 55 5.29 -9.33 -8.72
N THR A 56 6.09 -10.38 -8.84
CA THR A 56 6.88 -10.94 -7.72
C THR A 56 8.01 -10.01 -7.26
N LEU A 57 8.61 -9.24 -8.17
CA LEU A 57 9.59 -8.22 -7.79
C LEU A 57 8.91 -7.08 -7.03
N ARG A 58 7.74 -6.61 -7.50
CA ARG A 58 6.95 -5.57 -6.82
C ARG A 58 6.55 -6.01 -5.41
N LEU A 59 6.12 -7.27 -5.25
CA LEU A 59 5.80 -7.86 -3.94
C LEU A 59 7.03 -7.93 -3.03
N LYS A 60 8.18 -8.39 -3.53
CA LYS A 60 9.42 -8.43 -2.73
C LYS A 60 9.88 -7.05 -2.28
N LEU A 61 9.76 -6.04 -3.13
CA LEU A 61 10.11 -4.66 -2.74
C LEU A 61 9.17 -4.13 -1.65
N TRP A 62 7.87 -4.41 -1.76
CA TRP A 62 6.90 -4.08 -0.71
C TRP A 62 7.24 -4.76 0.62
N LEU A 63 7.54 -6.07 0.61
CA LEU A 63 7.97 -6.81 1.81
C LEU A 63 9.23 -6.20 2.45
N VAL A 64 10.23 -5.82 1.64
CA VAL A 64 11.47 -5.20 2.14
C VAL A 64 11.18 -3.84 2.78
N ILE A 65 10.36 -3.00 2.15
CA ILE A 65 10.00 -1.68 2.70
C ILE A 65 9.31 -1.86 4.06
N HIS A 66 8.41 -2.84 4.19
CA HIS A 66 7.64 -3.04 5.41
C HIS A 66 8.42 -3.73 6.52
N GLN A 67 9.35 -4.62 6.17
CA GLN A 67 10.35 -5.12 7.11
C GLN A 67 11.15 -3.95 7.74
N LEU A 68 11.63 -3.01 6.92
CA LEU A 68 12.36 -1.84 7.41
C LEU A 68 11.49 -0.90 8.25
N LEU A 69 10.23 -0.69 7.87
CA LEU A 69 9.29 0.14 8.63
C LEU A 69 8.94 -0.48 9.99
N LYS A 70 8.80 -1.80 10.05
CA LYS A 70 8.59 -2.55 11.30
C LYS A 70 9.78 -2.40 12.23
N GLU A 71 11.00 -2.59 11.72
CA GLU A 71 12.24 -2.38 12.48
C GLU A 71 12.37 -0.94 13.01
N LEU A 72 11.98 0.06 12.20
CA LEU A 72 11.96 1.45 12.63
C LEU A 72 10.89 1.73 13.68
N ALA A 73 9.70 1.16 13.55
CA ALA A 73 8.64 1.29 14.55
C ALA A 73 9.11 0.74 15.91
N ASP A 74 9.66 -0.47 15.91
CA ASP A 74 10.21 -1.12 17.10
C ASP A 74 11.33 -0.29 17.73
N LYS A 75 12.28 0.20 16.91
CA LYS A 75 13.40 1.05 17.36
C LYS A 75 12.94 2.33 18.06
N HIS A 76 11.81 2.90 17.66
CA HIS A 76 11.29 4.17 18.17
C HIS A 76 10.13 4.00 19.17
N GLY A 77 9.83 2.77 19.60
CA GLY A 77 8.75 2.50 20.56
C GLY A 77 7.34 2.76 19.99
N ALA A 78 7.19 2.75 18.67
CA ALA A 78 5.89 2.77 18.01
C ALA A 78 5.38 1.34 17.81
N GLY A 79 4.06 1.16 17.76
CA GLY A 79 3.48 -0.10 17.32
C GLY A 79 3.56 -0.24 15.80
N TYR A 80 3.56 -1.47 15.31
CA TYR A 80 3.44 -1.78 13.89
C TYR A 80 2.15 -2.55 13.63
N VAL A 81 1.36 -2.10 12.65
CA VAL A 81 0.10 -2.73 12.26
C VAL A 81 0.25 -3.30 10.86
N GLU A 82 0.25 -4.61 10.76
CA GLU A 82 0.32 -5.35 9.50
C GLU A 82 -0.95 -5.14 8.66
N ALA A 83 -0.81 -5.32 7.35
CA ALA A 83 -1.93 -5.26 6.43
C ALA A 83 -2.96 -6.36 6.80
N PRO A 84 -4.26 -6.07 6.81
CA PRO A 84 -5.26 -7.05 7.25
C PRO A 84 -5.20 -8.32 6.39
N GLU A 85 -4.99 -9.49 7.00
CA GLU A 85 -4.92 -10.78 6.27
C GLU A 85 -6.14 -11.02 5.36
N ALA A 86 -7.32 -10.55 5.79
CA ALA A 86 -8.55 -10.63 5.01
C ALA A 86 -8.46 -9.90 3.65
N ALA A 87 -7.55 -8.92 3.51
CA ALA A 87 -7.32 -8.16 2.28
C ALA A 87 -6.28 -8.78 1.33
N ILE A 88 -5.58 -9.83 1.76
CA ILE A 88 -4.46 -10.44 1.04
C ILE A 88 -4.91 -11.75 0.39
N ASP A 89 -4.62 -11.93 -0.90
CA ASP A 89 -4.88 -13.17 -1.62
C ASP A 89 -3.82 -14.26 -1.28
N PRO A 90 -4.02 -15.53 -1.71
CA PRO A 90 -3.07 -16.60 -1.43
C PRO A 90 -1.66 -16.39 -1.98
N ASP A 91 -1.49 -15.50 -2.97
CA ASP A 91 -0.21 -15.17 -3.59
C ASP A 91 0.48 -13.96 -2.92
N GLY A 92 -0.14 -13.36 -1.90
CA GLY A 92 0.40 -12.22 -1.16
C GLY A 92 0.05 -10.84 -1.75
N PHE A 93 -0.86 -10.76 -2.72
CA PHE A 93 -1.29 -9.49 -3.34
C PHE A 93 -2.61 -8.99 -2.75
N LEU A 94 -2.91 -7.72 -2.97
CA LEU A 94 -4.18 -7.13 -2.52
C LEU A 94 -5.33 -7.73 -3.33
N LYS A 95 -6.39 -8.23 -2.66
CA LYS A 95 -7.56 -8.77 -3.37
C LYS A 95 -8.26 -7.67 -4.19
N PRO A 96 -8.77 -7.98 -5.41
CA PRO A 96 -9.39 -7.00 -6.31
C PRO A 96 -10.53 -6.18 -5.68
N GLU A 97 -11.32 -6.77 -4.79
CA GLU A 97 -12.41 -6.13 -4.05
C GLU A 97 -11.96 -4.99 -3.10
N PHE A 98 -10.66 -4.88 -2.84
CA PHE A 98 -10.03 -3.83 -2.03
C PHE A 98 -9.26 -2.81 -2.86
N TRP A 99 -9.29 -2.90 -4.19
CA TRP A 99 -8.57 -1.96 -5.05
C TRP A 99 -9.31 -0.63 -5.15
N GLU A 100 -8.57 0.47 -5.05
CA GLU A 100 -9.01 1.78 -5.54
C GLU A 100 -8.82 1.88 -7.06
N ARG A 101 -9.41 2.90 -7.69
CA ARG A 101 -9.29 3.23 -9.12
C ARG A 101 -7.99 3.97 -9.49
N ASP A 102 -6.92 3.72 -8.74
CA ASP A 102 -5.55 4.17 -9.05
C ASP A 102 -4.57 3.00 -8.89
N VAL A 103 -3.28 3.18 -9.13
CA VAL A 103 -2.28 2.10 -9.11
C VAL A 103 -1.90 1.65 -7.70
N GLY A 104 -2.02 2.51 -6.68
CA GLY A 104 -1.32 2.34 -5.41
C GLY A 104 -2.19 2.16 -4.16
N HIS A 105 -3.42 2.66 -4.17
CA HIS A 105 -4.27 2.71 -2.98
C HIS A 105 -5.26 1.55 -2.90
N GLY A 106 -5.58 1.22 -1.64
CA GLY A 106 -6.75 0.43 -1.29
C GLY A 106 -7.98 1.32 -1.18
N ASN A 107 -9.15 0.76 -1.47
CA ASN A 107 -10.42 1.50 -1.40
C ASN A 107 -10.94 1.65 0.04
N SER A 108 -12.11 2.24 0.19
CA SER A 108 -12.75 2.44 1.50
C SER A 108 -12.97 1.14 2.28
N ARG A 109 -13.24 0.00 1.63
CA ARG A 109 -13.39 -1.30 2.31
C ARG A 109 -12.08 -1.75 2.95
N TYR A 110 -10.95 -1.51 2.27
CA TYR A 110 -9.62 -1.73 2.84
C TYR A 110 -9.41 -0.83 4.07
N GLY A 111 -9.77 0.45 3.94
CA GLY A 111 -9.68 1.42 5.03
C GLY A 111 -10.42 0.98 6.30
N HIS A 112 -11.61 0.40 6.17
CA HIS A 112 -12.36 -0.15 7.31
C HIS A 112 -11.63 -1.32 7.97
N LEU A 113 -11.12 -2.28 7.18
CA LEU A 113 -10.36 -3.42 7.72
C LEU A 113 -9.09 -2.97 8.46
N LEU A 114 -8.39 -1.99 7.91
CA LEU A 114 -7.19 -1.43 8.54
C LEU A 114 -7.54 -0.73 9.84
N LEU A 115 -8.59 0.10 9.86
CA LEU A 115 -9.05 0.78 11.06
C LEU A 115 -9.43 -0.21 12.17
N ASP A 116 -10.19 -1.26 11.85
CA ASP A 116 -10.53 -2.33 12.80
C ASP A 116 -9.28 -3.00 13.37
N THR A 117 -8.25 -3.18 12.54
CA THR A 117 -6.99 -3.78 12.95
C THR A 117 -6.20 -2.85 13.88
N VAL A 118 -6.16 -1.55 13.58
CA VAL A 118 -5.56 -0.52 14.46
C VAL A 118 -6.29 -0.47 15.80
N LEU A 119 -7.62 -0.43 15.81
CA LEU A 119 -8.41 -0.39 17.04
C LEU A 119 -8.16 -1.63 17.91
N ARG A 120 -8.10 -2.83 17.30
CA ARG A 120 -7.71 -4.06 18.01
C ARG A 120 -6.29 -3.96 18.61
N ALA A 121 -5.34 -3.37 17.88
CA ALA A 121 -3.98 -3.18 18.37
C ALA A 121 -3.88 -2.17 19.52
N MET A 122 -4.78 -1.17 19.57
CA MET A 122 -4.85 -0.19 20.66
C MET A 122 -5.34 -0.79 21.99
N HIS A 123 -6.10 -1.89 21.94
CA HIS A 123 -6.66 -2.56 23.12
C HIS A 123 -5.82 -3.75 23.62
N ARG A 124 -4.68 -4.05 22.96
CA ARG A 124 -3.65 -4.97 23.45
C ARG A 124 -2.60 -4.21 24.25
#